data_AF-A0A800AJM2-F1
#
_entry.id   AF-A0A800AJM2-F1
#
_cell.length_a   1.000
_cell.length_b   1.000
_cell.length_c   1.000
_cell.angle_alpha   90.00
_cell.angle_beta   90.00
_cell.angle_gamma   90.00
#
_symmetry.space_group_name_H-M   'P 1'
#
loop_
_entity.id
_entity.type
_entity.pdbx_description
1 polymer ?
#
loop_
_entity_poly.entity_id
_entity_poly.type
_entity_poly.pdbx_seq_one_letter_code
_entity_poly.pdbx_strand_id
1 'polypeptide(L)' 'LRDIAAEISKYDVNISKSIVSVDDSANVMQHFWINVTGVKQLQQVMSAIMRVKSVRNVERKGIKELSLFDS' A
#
# COMPACT_ATOMS: atom_id res chain seq x y z
N LEU A 1 -8.22 2.61 6.69
CA LEU A 1 -8.51 1.93 5.41
C LEU A 1 -9.14 2.88 4.39
N ARG A 2 -10.30 3.50 4.68
CA ARG A 2 -11.04 4.35 3.72
C ARG A 2 -10.20 5.48 3.12
N ASP A 3 -9.48 6.22 3.95
CA ASP A 3 -8.73 7.39 3.50
C ASP A 3 -7.53 7.01 2.62
N ILE A 4 -6.88 5.89 2.90
CA ILE A 4 -5.76 5.37 2.09
C ILE A 4 -6.27 4.92 0.71
N ALA A 5 -7.33 4.12 0.68
CA ALA A 5 -7.93 3.66 -0.57
C ALA A 5 -8.43 4.84 -1.44
N ALA A 6 -9.03 5.85 -0.80
CA ALA A 6 -9.50 7.06 -1.49
C ALA A 6 -8.36 7.93 -2.05
N GLU A 7 -7.19 7.96 -1.41
CA GLU A 7 -6.02 8.62 -1.99
C GLU A 7 -5.45 7.83 -3.17
N ILE A 8 -5.33 6.50 -3.03
CA ILE A 8 -4.81 5.63 -4.09
C ILE A 8 -5.68 5.72 -5.36
N SER A 9 -7.02 5.73 -5.22
CA SER A 9 -7.94 5.75 -6.37
C SER A 9 -7.83 6.98 -7.26
N LYS A 10 -7.20 8.07 -6.80
CA LYS A 10 -6.98 9.30 -7.59
C LYS A 10 -5.90 9.15 -8.67
N TYR A 11 -5.11 8.08 -8.61
CA TYR A 11 -3.92 7.89 -9.45
C TYR A 11 -4.11 6.87 -10.57
N ASP A 12 -5.36 6.53 -10.90
CA ASP A 12 -5.71 5.54 -11.95
C ASP A 12 -4.93 4.23 -11.78
N VAL A 13 -4.97 3.71 -10.56
CA VAL A 13 -4.31 2.45 -10.18
C VAL A 13 -5.35 1.46 -9.71
N ASN A 14 -5.19 0.22 -10.18
CA ASN A 14 -6.05 -0.88 -9.77
C ASN A 14 -5.45 -1.57 -8.54
N ILE A 15 -6.24 -1.70 -7.48
CA ILE A 15 -5.89 -2.48 -6.28
C ILE A 15 -6.40 -3.91 -6.50
N SER A 16 -5.49 -4.86 -6.71
CA SER A 16 -5.84 -6.26 -6.95
C SER A 16 -6.06 -7.06 -5.67
N LYS A 17 -5.39 -6.68 -4.57
CA LYS A 17 -5.50 -7.33 -3.26
C LYS A 17 -5.26 -6.30 -2.16
N SER A 18 -5.97 -6.45 -1.05
CA SER A 18 -5.70 -5.70 0.18
C SER A 18 -5.77 -6.62 1.38
N ILE A 19 -4.76 -6.58 2.24
CA ILE A 19 -4.70 -7.32 3.49
C ILE A 19 -4.37 -6.35 4.61
N VAL A 20 -4.99 -6.58 5.78
CA VAL A 20 -4.63 -5.92 7.02
C VAL A 20 -3.95 -6.95 7.92
N SER A 21 -2.78 -6.61 8.45
CA SER A 21 -2.10 -7.41 9.46
C SER A 21 -1.75 -6.53 10.66
N VAL A 22 -1.52 -7.15 11.81
CA VAL A 22 -1.02 -6.47 13.01
C VAL A 22 0.30 -7.15 13.37
N ASP A 23 1.35 -6.37 13.59
CA ASP A 23 2.64 -6.91 14.04
C ASP A 23 2.64 -7.16 15.56
N ASP A 24 3.67 -7.86 16.05
CA ASP A 24 3.82 -8.17 17.49
C ASP A 24 3.93 -6.93 18.38
N SER A 25 4.23 -5.77 17.79
CA SER A 25 4.28 -4.46 18.46
C SER A 25 2.95 -3.70 18.39
N ALA A 26 1.86 -4.39 18.02
CA ALA A 26 0.52 -3.83 17.85
C ALA A 26 0.41 -2.70 16.80
N ASN A 27 1.35 -2.63 15.85
CA ASN A 27 1.22 -1.74 14.70
C ASN A 27 0.33 -2.39 13.63
N VAL A 28 -0.65 -1.62 13.18
CA VAL A 28 -1.52 -2.02 12.07
C VAL A 28 -0.80 -1.75 10.74
N MET A 29 -0.55 -2.82 9.98
CA MET A 29 -0.01 -2.76 8.63
C MET A 29 -1.13 -3.00 7.61
N GLN A 30 -1.17 -2.15 6.59
CA GLN A 30 -2.05 -2.34 5.44
C GLN A 30 -1.20 -2.61 4.20
N HIS A 31 -1.47 -3.76 3.59
CA HIS A 31 -0.78 -4.23 2.40
C HIS A 31 -1.70 -4.05 1.21
N PHE A 32 -1.20 -3.41 0.16
CA PHE A 32 -1.91 -3.19 -1.09
C PHE A 32 -1.09 -3.75 -2.24
N TRP A 33 -1.71 -4.62 -3.03
CA TRP A 33 -1.19 -5.03 -4.31
C TRP A 33 -1.79 -4.10 -5.34
N ILE A 34 -0.94 -3.28 -5.95
CA ILE A 34 -1.34 -2.30 -6.94
C ILE A 34 -0.66 -2.59 -8.27
N ASN A 35 -1.43 -2.48 -9.35
CA ASN A 35 -0.87 -2.49 -10.69
C ASN A 35 -0.53 -1.05 -11.07
N VAL A 36 0.75 -0.81 -11.32
CA VAL A 36 1.30 0.49 -11.75
C VAL A 36 1.97 0.32 -13.11
N THR A 37 1.83 1.34 -13.96
CA THR A 37 2.38 1.35 -15.33
C THR A 37 3.85 1.77 -15.38
N GLY A 38 4.37 2.36 -14.30
CA GLY A 38 5.76 2.77 -14.22
C GLY A 38 6.16 3.36 -12.87
N VAL A 39 7.47 3.62 -12.72
CA VAL A 39 8.09 4.10 -11.47
C VAL A 39 7.50 5.45 -11.02
N LYS A 40 7.18 6.35 -11.96
CA LYS A 40 6.61 7.65 -11.65
C LYS A 40 5.24 7.54 -10.97
N GLN A 41 4.34 6.70 -11.51
CA GLN A 41 3.01 6.48 -10.94
C GLN A 41 3.13 5.86 -9.54
N LEU A 42 4.04 4.89 -9.36
CA LEU A 42 4.34 4.30 -8.06
C LEU A 42 4.80 5.35 -7.04
N GLN A 43 5.74 6.22 -7.40
CA GLN A 43 6.21 7.29 -6.51
C GLN A 43 5.08 8.26 -6.12
N GLN A 44 4.21 8.61 -7.07
CA GLN A 44 3.05 9.46 -6.80
C GLN A 44 2.08 8.80 -5.82
N VAL A 45 1.77 7.52 -6.01
CA VAL A 45 0.90 6.75 -5.11
C VAL A 45 1.50 6.65 -3.71
N MET A 46 2.79 6.28 -3.59
CA MET A 46 3.45 6.20 -2.29
C MET A 46 3.46 7.54 -1.56
N SER A 47 3.73 8.63 -2.29
CA SER A 47 3.69 9.99 -1.73
C SER A 47 2.29 10.39 -1.28
N ALA A 48 1.25 9.98 -2.01
CA ALA A 48 -0.13 10.24 -1.63
C ALA A 48 -0.53 9.50 -0.36
N ILE A 49 -0.16 8.22 -0.24
CA ILE A 49 -0.41 7.43 0.97
C ILE A 49 0.29 8.05 2.17
N MET A 50 1.54 8.51 2.01
CA MET A 50 2.29 9.21 3.08
C MET A 50 1.63 10.52 3.55
N ARG A 51 0.76 11.15 2.75
CA ARG A 51 0.02 12.35 3.17
C ARG A 51 -1.20 12.04 4.05
N VAL A 52 -1.62 10.78 4.14
CA VAL A 52 -2.71 10.38 5.02
C VAL A 52 -2.22 10.46 6.47
N LYS A 53 -2.86 11.30 7.29
CA LYS A 53 -2.42 11.65 8.66
C LYS A 53 -2.14 10.44 9.56
N SER A 54 -2.85 9.34 9.39
CA SER A 54 -2.67 8.12 10.21
C SER A 54 -1.51 7.23 9.76
N VAL A 55 -0.91 7.50 8.61
CA VAL A 55 0.17 6.71 8.03
C VAL A 55 1.51 7.18 8.60
N ARG A 56 2.26 6.26 9.21
CA ARG A 56 3.60 6.55 9.75
C ARG A 56 4.72 6.28 8.73
N ASN A 57 4.55 5.24 7.93
CA ASN A 57 5.53 4.81 6.94
C ASN A 57 4.84 4.13 5.75
N VAL A 58 5.46 4.19 4.58
CA VAL A 58 5.04 3.48 3.37
C VAL A 58 6.27 2.86 2.74
N GLU A 59 6.21 1.56 2.52
CA GLU A 59 7.29 0.79 1.92
C GLU A 59 6.75 -0.01 0.74
N ARG A 60 7.55 -0.09 -0.33
CA ARG A 60 7.26 -0.99 -1.44
C ARG A 60 7.90 -2.34 -1.16
N LYS A 61 7.08 -3.38 -1.00
CA LYS A 61 7.56 -4.76 -0.92
C LYS A 61 7.83 -5.34 -2.30
N GLY A 62 8.95 -6.04 -2.45
CA GLY A 62 9.33 -6.71 -3.69
C GLY A 62 8.51 -7.98 -3.92
N ILE A 63 8.42 -8.46 -5.17
CA ILE A 63 7.62 -9.65 -5.52
C ILE A 63 8.01 -10.90 -4.69
N LYS A 64 9.28 -11.04 -4.32
CA LYS A 64 9.77 -12.14 -3.46
C LYS A 64 9.23 -12.10 -2.02
N GLU A 65 8.84 -10.93 -1.52
CA GLU A 65 8.33 -10.76 -0.16
C GLU A 65 6.81 -11.00 -0.10
N LEU A 66 6.14 -11.01 -1.26
CA LEU A 66 4.69 -11.22 -1.36
C LEU A 66 4.29 -12.67 -1.10
N SER A 67 5.17 -13.64 -1.37
CA SER A 67 4.89 -15.08 -1.15
C SER A 67 4.67 -15.44 0.32
N LEU A 68 5.08 -14.57 1.25
CA LEU A 68 4.86 -14.73 2.69
C LEU A 68 3.40 -14.42 3.11
N PHE A 69 2.62 -13.77 2.24
CA PHE A 69 1.23 -13.34 2.52
C PHE A 69 0.19 -14.09 1.68
N ASP A 70 0.62 -15.12 0.95
CA ASP A 70 -0.24 -16.01 0.15
C ASP A 70 -0.38 -17.43 0.77
N SER A 71 0.13 -17.63 1.99
CA SER A 71 0.05 -18.90 2.75
C SER A 71 -1.12 -18.94 3.74
#